data_AF-A0A7J2UPH9-F1
#
_entry.id   AF-A0A7J2UPH9-F1
#
_cell.length_a   1.000
_cell.length_b   1.000
_cell.length_c   1.000
_cell.angle_alpha   90.00
_cell.angle_beta   90.00
_cell.angle_gamma   90.00
#
_symmetry.space_group_name_H-M   'P 1'
#
loop_
_entity.id
_entity.type
_entity.pdbx_description
1 polymer ?
#
loop_
_entity_poly.entity_id
_entity_poly.type
_entity_poly.pdbx_seq_one_letter_code
_entity_poly.pdbx_strand_id
1 'polypeptide(L)' 'MGEGRGYGKVILFNEHFVVHGIPCIVSAIDRYTTCRVERAVGSGWVVEDLRPATPGYKEEKLG' A
#
# COMPACT_ATOMS: atom_id res chain seq x y z
N MET A 1 17.61 11.79 6.64
CA MET A 1 16.84 11.22 5.52
C MET A 1 16.42 9.84 5.95
N GLY A 2 15.13 9.53 5.88
CA GLY A 2 14.60 8.22 6.26
C GLY A 2 14.06 7.51 5.03
N GLU A 3 14.29 6.20 4.92
CA GLU A 3 13.68 5.36 3.90
C GLU A 3 13.02 4.15 4.56
N GLY A 4 11.81 3.82 4.10
CA GLY A 4 11.07 2.64 4.53
C GLY A 4 10.40 1.96 3.35
N ARG A 5 10.10 0.66 3.48
CA ARG A 5 9.41 -0.11 2.45
C ARG A 5 8.10 -0.68 2.98
N GLY A 6 7.02 -0.44 2.26
CA GLY A 6 5.71 -1.05 2.48
C GLY A 6 5.47 -2.16 1.46
N TYR A 7 5.34 -3.40 1.92
CA TYR A 7 5.12 -4.56 1.04
C TYR A 7 3.62 -4.73 0.75
N GLY A 8 3.30 -4.97 -0.52
CA GLY A 8 1.95 -5.35 -0.93
C GLY A 8 1.61 -6.73 -0.40
N LYS A 9 0.43 -6.88 0.21
CA LYS A 9 -0.11 -8.18 0.60
C LYS A 9 -0.96 -8.71 -0.53
N VAL A 10 -0.74 -9.95 -0.95
CA VAL A 10 -1.69 -10.66 -1.80
C VAL A 10 -2.35 -11.75 -1.00
N ILE A 11 -3.66 -11.58 -0.85
CA ILE A 11 -4.54 -12.57 -0.28
C ILE A 11 -5.16 -13.28 -1.47
N LEU A 12 -4.78 -14.54 -1.67
CA LEU A 12 -5.40 -15.40 -2.66
C LEU A 12 -6.79 -15.76 -2.15
N PHE A 13 -7.77 -14.91 -2.46
CA PHE A 13 -9.17 -15.23 -2.26
C PHE A 13 -9.59 -16.18 -3.37
N ASN A 14 -9.54 -17.48 -3.08
CA ASN A 14 -10.41 -18.40 -3.79
C ASN A 14 -11.75 -18.35 -3.03
N GLU A 15 -12.82 -17.86 -3.66
CA GLU A 15 -14.15 -17.72 -3.04
C GLU A 15 -14.54 -19.00 -2.27
N HIS A 16 -14.18 -20.17 -2.78
CA HIS A 16 -14.41 -21.46 -2.13
C HIS A 16 -13.66 -21.67 -0.80
N PHE A 17 -12.49 -21.09 -0.56
CA PHE A 17 -11.79 -21.23 0.73
C PHE A 17 -12.49 -20.48 1.85
N VAL A 18 -13.08 -19.32 1.54
CA VAL A 18 -13.93 -18.55 2.48
C VAL A 18 -15.23 -19.31 2.74
N VAL A 19 -15.83 -19.90 1.70
CA VAL A 19 -17.04 -20.75 1.82
C VAL A 19 -16.77 -22.01 2.67
N HIS A 20 -15.57 -22.58 2.59
CA HIS A 20 -15.23 -23.84 3.28
C HIS A 20 -14.44 -23.67 4.59
N GLY A 21 -14.15 -22.43 5.02
CA GLY A 21 -13.42 -22.16 6.25
C GLY A 21 -11.99 -22.71 6.28
N ILE A 22 -11.36 -22.89 5.10
CA ILE A 22 -10.02 -23.46 4.97
C ILE A 22 -8.98 -22.33 5.08
N PRO A 23 -7.89 -22.50 5.85
CA PRO A 23 -6.87 -21.46 6.00
C PRO A 23 -6.28 -21.05 4.64
N CYS A 24 -6.25 -19.75 4.38
CA CYS A 24 -5.65 -19.19 3.17
C CYS A 24 -4.16 -18.88 3.41
N ILE A 25 -3.34 -19.12 2.38
CA ILE A 25 -1.93 -18.73 2.39
C ILE A 25 -1.84 -17.29 1.87
N VAL A 26 -1.33 -16.39 2.70
CA VAL A 26 -0.95 -15.05 2.26
C VAL A 26 0.38 -15.17 1.53
N SER A 27 0.38 -14.93 0.22
CA SER A 27 1.59 -14.88 -0.59
C SER A 27 1.99 -13.42 -0.76
N ALA A 28 3.23 -13.08 -0.37
CA ALA A 28 3.77 -11.76 -0.69
C ALA A 28 4.17 -11.75 -2.17
N ILE A 29 3.67 -10.78 -2.93
CA ILE A 29 4.25 -10.47 -4.24
C ILE A 29 5.50 -9.62 -3.98
N ASP A 30 6.52 -9.72 -4.84
CA ASP A 30 7.71 -8.85 -4.88
C ASP A 30 7.39 -7.35 -5.14
N ARG A 31 6.14 -6.94 -4.98
CA ARG A 31 5.70 -5.55 -5.12
C ARG A 31 5.73 -4.87 -3.77
N TYR A 32 6.51 -3.81 -3.70
CA TYR A 32 6.59 -2.92 -2.54
C TYR A 32 6.56 -1.46 -2.99
N THR A 33 6.24 -0.57 -2.06
CA THR A 33 6.35 0.88 -2.23
C THR A 33 7.46 1.40 -1.33
N THR A 34 8.34 2.23 -1.88
CA THR A 34 9.35 2.95 -1.10
C THR A 34 8.78 4.27 -0.61
N CYS A 35 8.93 4.54 0.69
CA CYS A 35 8.62 5.82 1.30
C CYS A 35 9.93 6.50 1.71
N ARG A 36 10.09 7.75 1.31
CA ARG A 36 11.30 8.54 1.57
C ARG A 36 10.91 9.84 2.28
N VAL A 37 11.61 10.14 3.37
CA VAL A 37 11.42 11.36 4.15
C VAL A 37 12.65 12.25 4.04
N GLU A 38 12.41 13.45 3.52
CA GLU A 38 13.43 14.47 3.28
C GLU A 38 13.16 15.70 4.14
N ARG A 39 14.23 16.44 4.44
CA ARG A 39 14.08 17.75 5.07
C ARG A 39 13.75 18.75 3.98
N ALA A 40 12.62 19.44 4.10
CA ALA A 40 12.25 20.55 3.25
C ALA A 40 12.42 21.88 4.00
N VAL A 41 12.65 22.96 3.25
CA VAL A 41 12.68 24.32 3.81
C VAL A 41 11.24 24.81 3.96
N GLY A 42 10.83 25.18 5.17
CA GLY A 42 9.49 25.68 5.47
C GLY A 42 8.87 25.04 6.71
N SER A 43 7.59 25.33 6.97
CA SER A 43 6.80 24.75 8.06
C SER A 43 5.76 23.77 7.52
N GLY A 44 5.58 22.64 8.20
CA GLY A 44 4.58 21.63 7.84
C GLY A 44 5.16 20.44 7.08
N TRP A 45 4.28 19.67 6.43
CA TRP A 45 4.64 18.45 5.70
C TRP A 45 3.94 18.47 4.34
N VAL A 46 4.67 18.05 3.31
CA VAL A 46 4.12 17.76 1.98
C VAL A 46 4.11 16.25 1.83
N VAL A 47 2.96 15.69 1.46
CA VAL A 47 2.80 14.25 1.20
C VAL A 47 2.58 14.06 -0.29
N GLU A 48 3.55 13.44 -0.95
CA GLU A 48 3.44 13.06 -2.36
C GLU A 48 3.17 11.55 -2.47
N ASP A 49 1.92 11.19 -2.77
CA ASP A 49 1.56 9.80 -3.04
C ASP A 49 1.72 9.47 -4.52
N LEU A 50 2.86 8.88 -4.89
CA LEU A 50 3.17 8.43 -6.25
C LEU A 50 2.79 6.95 -6.50
N ARG A 51 2.06 6.30 -5.59
CA ARG A 51 1.67 4.88 -5.77
C ARG A 51 0.79 4.70 -7.01
N PRO A 52 0.90 3.60 -7.76
CA PRO A 52 -0.09 3.27 -8.78
C PRO A 52 -1.44 3.03 -8.09
N ALA A 53 -2.46 3.79 -8.46
CA ALA A 53 -3.82 3.62 -7.95
C ALA A 53 -4.82 3.72 -9.11
N THR A 54 -5.99 3.12 -8.92
CA THR A 54 -7.12 3.34 -9.82
C THR A 54 -7.47 4.84 -9.83
N PRO A 55 -7.78 5.44 -11.00
CA PRO A 55 -8.16 6.85 -11.06
C PRO A 55 -9.26 7.19 -10.04
N GLY A 56 -9.11 8.28 -9.28
CA GLY A 56 -10.07 8.75 -8.27
C GLY A 56 -9.90 8.14 -6.87
N TYR A 57 -9.19 7.02 -6.72
CA TYR A 57 -9.09 6.31 -5.45
C TYR A 57 -8.32 7.08 -4.35
N LYS A 58 -7.32 7.89 -4.73
CA LYS A 58 -6.52 8.62 -3.76
C LYS A 58 -7.28 9.83 -3.25
N GLU A 59 -7.91 10.55 -4.16
CA GLU A 59 -8.68 11.74 -3.90
C GLU A 59 -9.85 11.45 -2.95
N GLU A 60 -10.54 10.33 -3.14
CA GLU A 60 -11.63 9.87 -2.26
C GLU A 60 -11.16 9.48 -0.84
N LYS A 61 -9.88 9.16 -0.64
CA LYS A 61 -9.33 8.69 0.64
C LYS A 61 -8.57 9.77 1.42
N LEU A 62 -8.20 10.86 0.75
CA LEU A 62 -7.55 12.03 1.34
C LEU A 62 -8.55 13.08 1.86
N GLY A 63 -9.86 12.87 1.63
CA GLY A 63 -10.97 13.70 2.13
C GLY A 63 -11.50 13.26 3.49
#